data_AF-A0A8K1GK74-F1
#
_entry.id   AF-A0A8K1GK74-F1
#
_cell.length_a   1.000
_cell.length_b   1.000
_cell.length_c   1.000
_cell.angle_alpha   90.00
_cell.angle_beta   90.00
_cell.angle_gamma   90.00
#
_symmetry.space_group_name_H-M   'P 1'
#
loop_
_entity.id
_entity.type
_entity.pdbx_description
1 polymer ?
#
loop_
_entity_poly.entity_id
_entity_poly.type
_entity_poly.pdbx_seq_one_letter_code
_entity_poly.pdbx_strand_id
1 'polypeptide(L)'
;SQWNPDTAVHEGQVVSAQELTVLLQPLLTQNSRNLVLFLQDRLSIDDFTYFSESYGNKNPFQNVQEILRSSPSSLVLPAVNCKATRYLVSDLQESGDWKLMNLTNLNISQLEVNASNPNLLVVQLQPLSSDLKEISTLEAIAENDKIIGRVTMELQEQGIHFSVIYTALRPSRISRRTDVVAGVRRQLMAAEEEDSLSYPPLNVTTGNYTCILFYASNFSLKANRSVLIDLTNATFLTQNVDISASECSDSNTTLSLKYTNPVNGISSLEI
;
A
#
# COMPACT_ATOMS: atom_id res chain seq x y z
N SER A 1 6.44 7.95 -16.16
CA SER A 1 5.08 7.93 -15.57
C SER A 1 4.12 8.61 -16.52
N GLN A 2 2.96 7.99 -16.82
CA GLN A 2 1.91 8.62 -17.63
C GLN A 2 1.05 9.63 -16.83
N TRP A 3 1.09 9.55 -15.50
CA TRP A 3 0.38 10.45 -14.60
C TRP A 3 1.34 11.47 -13.98
N ASN A 4 0.89 12.73 -13.91
CA ASN A 4 1.62 13.80 -13.23
C ASN A 4 1.47 13.62 -11.71
N PRO A 5 2.55 13.41 -10.94
CA PRO A 5 2.46 13.30 -9.48
C PRO A 5 1.99 14.60 -8.79
N ASP A 6 2.02 15.74 -9.48
CA ASP A 6 1.68 17.05 -8.91
C ASP A 6 0.17 17.37 -8.95
N THR A 7 -0.68 16.52 -9.53
CA THR A 7 -2.13 16.57 -9.26
C THR A 7 -2.36 16.08 -7.83
N ALA A 8 -2.01 16.93 -6.87
CA ALA A 8 -2.08 16.65 -5.44
C ALA A 8 -3.53 16.41 -5.04
N VAL A 9 -3.91 15.14 -4.92
CA VAL A 9 -5.11 14.79 -4.17
C VAL A 9 -4.73 14.85 -2.70
N HIS A 10 -5.37 15.73 -1.95
CA HIS A 10 -5.06 15.95 -0.54
C HIS A 10 -5.50 14.75 0.32
N GLU A 11 -4.79 14.47 1.43
CA GLU A 11 -5.13 13.37 2.33
C GLU A 11 -6.58 13.46 2.82
N GLY A 12 -7.29 12.34 2.83
CA GLY A 12 -8.69 12.27 3.23
C GLY A 12 -9.70 12.85 2.23
N GLN A 13 -9.26 13.40 1.11
CA GLN A 13 -10.16 13.89 0.06
C GLN A 13 -10.88 12.73 -0.62
N VAL A 14 -12.21 12.79 -0.61
CA VAL A 14 -13.04 11.88 -1.40
C VAL A 14 -13.17 12.45 -2.81
N VAL A 15 -12.60 11.76 -3.79
CA VAL A 15 -12.60 12.16 -5.20
C VAL A 15 -14.03 12.10 -5.76
N SER A 16 -14.49 13.21 -6.34
CA SER A 16 -15.77 13.31 -7.05
C SER A 16 -15.73 12.61 -8.42
N ALA A 17 -16.88 12.46 -9.07
CA ALA A 17 -16.93 11.88 -10.41
C ALA A 17 -16.14 12.72 -11.43
N GLN A 18 -16.26 14.05 -11.36
CA GLN A 18 -15.57 14.97 -12.26
C GLN A 18 -14.06 14.92 -12.07
N GLU A 19 -13.59 14.93 -10.81
CA GLU A 19 -12.16 14.81 -10.51
C GLU A 19 -11.60 13.45 -10.95
N LEU A 20 -12.37 12.36 -10.79
CA LEU A 20 -11.99 11.04 -11.29
C LEU A 20 -11.80 11.04 -12.81
N THR A 21 -12.70 11.68 -13.56
CA THR A 21 -12.57 11.83 -15.02
C THR A 21 -11.29 12.56 -15.40
N VAL A 22 -10.94 13.64 -14.69
CA VAL A 22 -9.69 14.39 -14.93
C VAL A 22 -8.46 13.52 -14.66
N LEU A 23 -8.47 12.74 -13.58
CA LEU A 23 -7.37 11.83 -13.22
C LEU A 23 -7.20 10.68 -14.21
N LEU A 24 -8.31 10.20 -14.79
CA LEU A 24 -8.30 9.17 -15.82
C LEU A 24 -8.01 9.72 -17.22
N GLN A 25 -8.02 11.03 -17.43
CA GLN A 25 -7.83 11.62 -18.75
C GLN A 25 -6.56 11.15 -19.49
N PRO A 26 -5.38 11.00 -18.86
CA PRO A 26 -4.18 10.48 -19.54
C PRO A 26 -4.35 9.07 -20.13
N LEU A 27 -5.13 8.23 -19.43
CA LEU A 27 -5.54 6.91 -19.90
C LEU A 27 -6.54 7.03 -21.05
N LEU A 28 -7.37 8.08 -21.03
CA LEU A 28 -8.42 8.34 -22.02
C LEU A 28 -7.94 9.12 -23.27
N THR A 29 -6.64 9.43 -23.42
CA THR A 29 -6.11 10.19 -24.58
C THR A 29 -5.11 9.49 -25.51
N GLN A 30 -4.62 8.28 -25.20
CA GLN A 30 -3.65 7.53 -26.06
C GLN A 30 -4.26 6.86 -27.33
N ASN A 31 -3.49 6.47 -28.35
CA ASN A 31 -4.06 5.72 -29.49
C ASN A 31 -4.01 4.20 -29.26
N SER A 32 -5.03 3.46 -29.76
CA SER A 32 -5.26 2.00 -29.61
C SER A 32 -5.15 1.49 -28.17
N ARG A 33 -6.27 1.47 -27.44
CA ARG A 33 -6.27 1.17 -26.00
C ARG A 33 -7.09 -0.05 -25.66
N ASN A 34 -6.48 -0.96 -24.90
CA ASN A 34 -7.22 -2.00 -24.19
C ASN A 34 -7.28 -1.60 -22.72
N LEU A 35 -8.49 -1.42 -22.20
CA LEU A 35 -8.72 -1.09 -20.80
C LEU A 35 -9.41 -2.26 -20.13
N VAL A 36 -8.79 -2.77 -19.06
CA VAL A 36 -9.36 -3.82 -18.22
C VAL A 36 -9.83 -3.19 -16.92
N LEU A 37 -11.12 -3.28 -16.63
CA LEU A 37 -11.74 -2.83 -15.39
C LEU A 37 -12.08 -4.05 -14.54
N PHE A 38 -11.32 -4.29 -13.48
CA PHE A 38 -11.65 -5.27 -12.45
C PHE A 38 -12.52 -4.61 -11.38
N LEU A 39 -13.76 -5.09 -11.24
CA LEU A 39 -14.75 -4.50 -10.36
C LEU A 39 -15.14 -5.47 -9.23
N GLN A 40 -14.79 -5.10 -8.00
CA GLN A 40 -15.27 -5.75 -6.78
C GLN A 40 -16.60 -5.16 -6.29
N ASP A 41 -17.33 -5.90 -5.47
CA ASP A 41 -18.49 -5.35 -4.79
C ASP A 41 -18.08 -4.41 -3.63
N ARG A 42 -16.96 -4.69 -2.94
CA ARG A 42 -16.37 -3.85 -1.89
C ARG A 42 -14.85 -3.87 -1.93
N LEU A 43 -14.21 -2.72 -1.70
CA LEU A 43 -12.75 -2.61 -1.54
C LEU A 43 -12.40 -1.31 -0.81
N SER A 44 -11.38 -1.36 0.05
CA SER A 44 -10.74 -0.20 0.68
C SER A 44 -9.22 -0.33 0.56
N ILE A 45 -8.50 0.79 0.65
CA ILE A 45 -7.04 0.76 0.75
C ILE A 45 -6.58 -0.01 2.01
N ASP A 46 -7.37 0.05 3.09
CA ASP A 46 -7.11 -0.66 4.34
C ASP A 46 -7.16 -2.18 4.15
N ASP A 47 -7.90 -2.70 3.16
CA ASP A 47 -7.98 -4.14 2.90
C ASP A 47 -6.65 -4.68 2.39
N PHE A 48 -5.93 -3.88 1.59
CA PHE A 48 -4.60 -4.26 1.13
C PHE A 48 -3.62 -4.35 2.28
N THR A 49 -3.70 -3.47 3.29
CA THR A 49 -2.85 -3.55 4.49
C THR A 49 -3.28 -4.68 5.42
N TYR A 50 -4.58 -4.86 5.62
CA TYR A 50 -5.09 -5.84 6.57
C TYR A 50 -4.93 -7.28 6.06
N PHE A 51 -5.07 -7.51 4.75
CA PHE A 51 -4.93 -8.83 4.14
C PHE A 51 -3.60 -9.02 3.39
N SER A 52 -2.65 -8.07 3.40
CA SER A 52 -1.34 -8.26 2.76
C SER A 52 -0.48 -9.33 3.43
N GLU A 53 -0.70 -9.58 4.72
CA GLU A 53 0.07 -10.59 5.44
C GLU A 53 -0.35 -12.00 5.00
N SER A 54 0.62 -12.79 4.58
CA SER A 54 0.40 -14.14 4.07
C SER A 54 -0.15 -15.06 5.15
N TYR A 55 -1.47 -15.26 5.22
CA TYR A 55 -2.05 -16.28 6.07
C TYR A 55 -1.85 -17.67 5.43
N GLY A 56 -1.07 -18.52 6.08
CA GLY A 56 -0.87 -19.91 5.63
C GLY A 56 -0.20 -20.05 4.26
N ASN A 57 0.91 -19.33 4.04
CA ASN A 57 1.71 -19.37 2.81
C ASN A 57 1.00 -18.89 1.53
N LYS A 58 -0.16 -18.24 1.66
CA LYS A 58 -0.93 -17.69 0.54
C LYS A 58 -0.93 -16.17 0.61
N ASN A 59 -0.40 -15.52 -0.42
CA ASN A 59 -0.55 -14.09 -0.64
C ASN A 59 -1.84 -13.85 -1.42
N PRO A 60 -2.90 -13.25 -0.82
CA PRO A 60 -4.19 -13.08 -1.48
C PRO A 60 -4.17 -12.00 -2.57
N PHE A 61 -3.07 -11.26 -2.75
CA PHE A 61 -2.91 -10.21 -3.76
C PHE A 61 -1.68 -10.42 -4.66
N GLN A 62 -1.21 -11.67 -4.79
CA GLN A 62 0.03 -11.97 -5.52
C GLN A 62 0.03 -11.41 -6.95
N ASN A 63 -1.06 -11.61 -7.70
CA ASN A 63 -1.15 -11.16 -9.09
C ASN A 63 -1.28 -9.64 -9.18
N VAL A 64 -2.06 -9.02 -8.30
CA VAL A 64 -2.15 -7.55 -8.22
C VAL A 64 -0.77 -6.93 -7.92
N GLN A 65 0.00 -7.51 -6.99
CA GLN A 65 1.35 -7.05 -6.68
C GLN A 65 2.27 -7.18 -7.90
N GLU A 66 2.22 -8.30 -8.62
CA GLU A 66 3.04 -8.51 -9.82
C GLU A 66 2.72 -7.50 -10.93
N ILE A 67 1.43 -7.19 -11.14
CA ILE A 67 0.99 -6.16 -12.09
C ILE A 67 1.50 -4.78 -11.68
N LEU A 68 1.43 -4.44 -10.39
CA LEU A 68 1.92 -3.16 -9.88
C LEU A 68 3.44 -3.03 -10.04
N ARG A 69 4.21 -4.11 -9.82
CA ARG A 69 5.68 -4.13 -9.98
C ARG A 69 6.12 -4.07 -11.44
N SER A 70 5.40 -4.74 -12.34
CA SER A 70 5.73 -4.78 -13.77
C SER A 70 5.23 -3.55 -14.53
N SER A 71 4.30 -2.78 -13.96
CA SER A 71 3.74 -1.61 -14.63
C SER A 71 4.76 -0.46 -14.75
N PRO A 72 4.93 0.15 -15.94
CA PRO A 72 5.80 1.31 -16.14
C PRO A 72 5.27 2.59 -15.45
N SER A 73 4.04 2.56 -14.97
CA SER A 73 3.42 3.64 -14.20
C SER A 73 2.23 3.12 -13.39
N SER A 74 2.17 3.51 -12.12
CA SER A 74 1.06 3.20 -11.21
C SER A 74 0.48 4.48 -10.64
N LEU A 75 -0.86 4.55 -10.61
CA LEU A 75 -1.62 5.62 -9.96
C LEU A 75 -2.50 4.97 -8.89
N VAL A 76 -2.30 5.38 -7.65
CA VAL A 76 -3.17 4.99 -6.54
C VAL A 76 -4.02 6.21 -6.20
N LEU A 77 -5.33 6.08 -6.34
CA LEU A 77 -6.28 7.12 -5.99
C LEU A 77 -6.73 6.96 -4.54
N PRO A 78 -6.94 8.05 -3.79
CA PRO A 78 -7.60 7.99 -2.50
C PRO A 78 -9.08 7.62 -2.67
N ALA A 79 -9.84 7.62 -1.57
CA ALA A 79 -11.24 7.21 -1.58
C ALA A 79 -12.03 7.93 -2.68
N VAL A 80 -12.71 7.17 -3.53
CA VAL A 80 -13.60 7.70 -4.56
C VAL A 80 -15.03 7.70 -4.02
N ASN A 81 -15.79 8.76 -4.31
CA ASN A 81 -17.19 8.82 -3.93
C ASN A 81 -17.94 7.60 -4.51
N CYS A 82 -18.59 6.81 -3.67
CA CYS A 82 -19.29 5.60 -4.11
C CYS A 82 -20.46 5.88 -5.07
N LYS A 83 -20.93 7.13 -5.18
CA LYS A 83 -21.86 7.53 -6.24
C LYS A 83 -21.15 7.61 -7.59
N ALA A 84 -19.91 8.08 -7.63
CA ALA A 84 -19.11 8.14 -8.85
C ALA A 84 -18.77 6.74 -9.38
N THR A 85 -18.40 5.80 -8.50
CA THR A 85 -18.07 4.42 -8.92
C THR A 85 -19.25 3.68 -9.57
N ARG A 86 -20.50 4.05 -9.26
CA ARG A 86 -21.69 3.49 -9.93
C ARG A 86 -21.81 3.89 -11.40
N TYR A 87 -21.32 5.07 -11.76
CA TYR A 87 -21.35 5.59 -13.13
C TYR A 87 -20.04 5.34 -13.87
N LEU A 88 -19.00 4.82 -13.21
CA LEU A 88 -17.69 4.62 -13.82
C LEU A 88 -17.73 3.82 -15.14
N VAL A 89 -18.52 2.75 -15.20
CA VAL A 89 -18.63 1.94 -16.42
C VAL A 89 -19.27 2.73 -17.56
N SER A 90 -20.36 3.47 -17.29
CA SER A 90 -21.01 4.32 -18.30
C SER A 90 -20.10 5.48 -18.72
N ASP A 91 -19.44 6.14 -17.75
CA ASP A 91 -18.55 7.27 -18.01
C ASP A 91 -17.35 6.84 -18.86
N LEU A 92 -16.78 5.65 -18.59
CA LEU A 92 -15.74 5.06 -19.42
C LEU A 92 -16.27 4.74 -20.82
N GLN A 93 -17.44 4.13 -20.95
CA GLN A 93 -18.04 3.83 -22.25
C GLN A 93 -18.32 5.11 -23.08
N GLU A 94 -18.79 6.18 -22.45
CA GLU A 94 -19.08 7.45 -23.13
C GLU A 94 -17.79 8.22 -23.49
N SER A 95 -16.68 7.94 -22.81
CA SER A 95 -15.40 8.63 -23.05
C SER A 95 -14.70 8.25 -24.36
N GLY A 96 -15.16 7.22 -25.07
CA GLY A 96 -14.56 6.81 -26.34
C GLY A 96 -15.34 5.72 -27.07
N ASP A 97 -14.93 5.41 -28.29
CA ASP A 97 -15.55 4.36 -29.11
C ASP A 97 -15.07 2.96 -28.69
N TRP A 98 -15.44 2.54 -27.48
CA TRP A 98 -15.02 1.26 -26.90
C TRP A 98 -15.87 0.10 -27.40
N LYS A 99 -15.23 -1.01 -27.75
CA LYS A 99 -15.90 -2.32 -27.79
C LYS A 99 -16.01 -2.85 -26.37
N LEU A 100 -17.21 -2.81 -25.79
CA LEU A 100 -17.48 -3.35 -24.46
C LEU A 100 -17.49 -4.88 -24.47
N MET A 101 -16.74 -5.48 -23.55
CA MET A 101 -16.78 -6.92 -23.27
C MET A 101 -16.98 -7.14 -21.78
N ASN A 102 -18.13 -7.73 -21.40
CA ASN A 102 -18.36 -8.13 -20.02
C ASN A 102 -17.86 -9.55 -19.82
N LEU A 103 -16.89 -9.73 -18.94
CA LEU A 103 -16.25 -11.00 -18.65
C LEU A 103 -16.73 -11.56 -17.31
N THR A 104 -17.02 -12.85 -17.34
CA THR A 104 -17.23 -13.69 -16.15
C THR A 104 -16.15 -14.77 -16.13
N ASN A 105 -15.94 -15.42 -14.98
CA ASN A 105 -14.90 -16.45 -14.80
C ASN A 105 -14.93 -17.57 -15.87
N LEU A 106 -16.11 -17.85 -16.45
CA LEU A 106 -16.29 -18.91 -17.45
C LEU A 106 -15.80 -18.53 -18.86
N ASN A 107 -15.68 -17.24 -19.18
CA ASN A 107 -15.45 -16.76 -20.56
C ASN A 107 -13.99 -16.37 -20.84
N ILE A 108 -13.10 -16.50 -19.86
CA ILE A 108 -11.72 -15.98 -19.95
C ILE A 108 -10.88 -16.79 -20.94
N SER A 109 -11.06 -18.11 -21.02
CA SER A 109 -10.31 -19.00 -21.91
C SER A 109 -10.70 -18.91 -23.39
N GLN A 110 -11.69 -18.07 -23.73
CA GLN A 110 -12.16 -17.84 -25.11
C GLN A 110 -12.10 -16.34 -25.46
N LEU A 111 -11.29 -15.58 -24.71
CA LEU A 111 -11.20 -14.14 -24.85
C LEU A 111 -10.45 -13.79 -26.14
N GLU A 112 -11.16 -13.46 -27.21
CA GLU A 112 -10.56 -12.93 -28.45
C GLU A 112 -10.70 -11.41 -28.48
N VAL A 113 -9.58 -10.72 -28.26
CA VAL A 113 -9.53 -9.25 -28.25
C VAL A 113 -8.85 -8.75 -29.51
N ASN A 114 -9.56 -7.92 -30.28
CA ASN A 114 -8.98 -7.29 -31.46
C ASN A 114 -8.16 -6.08 -31.02
N ALA A 115 -6.83 -6.21 -31.02
CA ALA A 115 -5.89 -5.15 -30.66
C ALA A 115 -5.98 -3.89 -31.56
N SER A 116 -6.64 -3.96 -32.71
CA SER A 116 -6.77 -2.84 -33.67
C SER A 116 -7.81 -1.80 -33.23
N ASN A 117 -8.78 -2.19 -32.40
CA ASN A 117 -9.85 -1.31 -31.92
C ASN A 117 -9.71 -1.08 -30.40
N PRO A 118 -10.18 0.06 -29.87
CA PRO A 118 -10.27 0.24 -28.42
C PRO A 118 -11.23 -0.77 -27.78
N ASN A 119 -10.79 -1.47 -26.74
CA ASN A 119 -11.62 -2.45 -26.03
C ASN A 119 -11.75 -2.04 -24.55
N LEU A 120 -12.96 -2.15 -24.01
CA LEU A 120 -13.24 -2.01 -22.58
C LEU A 120 -13.70 -3.37 -22.04
N LEU A 121 -12.82 -4.03 -21.31
CA LEU A 121 -13.06 -5.33 -20.70
C LEU A 121 -13.50 -5.13 -19.25
N VAL A 122 -14.76 -5.38 -18.95
CA VAL A 122 -15.30 -5.27 -17.58
C VAL A 122 -15.34 -6.66 -16.97
N VAL A 123 -14.48 -6.90 -15.98
CA VAL A 123 -14.39 -8.16 -15.25
C VAL A 123 -15.06 -7.98 -13.90
N GLN A 124 -16.22 -8.57 -13.74
CA GLN A 124 -16.94 -8.54 -12.46
C GLN A 124 -16.43 -9.66 -11.56
N LEU A 125 -15.78 -9.28 -10.47
CA LEU A 125 -15.20 -10.20 -9.49
C LEU A 125 -16.26 -10.73 -8.54
N GLN A 126 -15.95 -11.84 -7.86
CA GLN A 126 -16.91 -12.45 -6.93
C GLN A 126 -17.14 -11.54 -5.73
N PRO A 127 -18.40 -11.36 -5.27
CA PRO A 127 -18.72 -10.53 -4.13
C PRO A 127 -18.11 -11.05 -2.83
N LEU A 128 -17.60 -10.13 -2.01
CA LEU A 128 -17.14 -10.41 -0.64
C LEU A 128 -18.38 -10.48 0.28
N SER A 129 -18.72 -11.68 0.74
CA SER A 129 -19.87 -11.88 1.62
C SER A 129 -19.66 -11.23 2.98
N SER A 130 -20.66 -10.48 3.47
CA SER A 130 -20.57 -9.72 4.73
C SER A 130 -20.69 -10.58 6.00
N ASP A 131 -21.20 -11.81 5.88
CA ASP A 131 -21.47 -12.72 7.02
C ASP A 131 -20.37 -13.78 7.23
N LEU A 132 -19.28 -13.69 6.47
CA LEU A 132 -18.22 -14.68 6.44
C LEU A 132 -17.11 -14.36 7.46
N LYS A 133 -16.53 -15.41 8.06
CA LYS A 133 -15.34 -15.30 8.92
C LYS A 133 -14.19 -14.68 8.11
N GLU A 134 -13.24 -14.03 8.78
CA GLU A 134 -12.07 -13.38 8.13
C GLU A 134 -11.34 -14.30 7.15
N ILE A 135 -11.18 -15.59 7.52
CA ILE A 135 -10.56 -16.63 6.67
C ILE A 135 -11.29 -16.76 5.32
N SER A 136 -12.62 -16.81 5.33
CA SER A 136 -13.42 -16.92 4.10
C SER A 136 -13.43 -15.64 3.26
N THR A 137 -13.19 -14.47 3.86
CA THR A 137 -12.99 -13.23 3.08
C THR A 137 -11.63 -13.26 2.38
N LEU A 138 -10.58 -13.69 3.08
CA LEU A 138 -9.24 -13.82 2.52
C LEU A 138 -9.20 -14.83 1.37
N GLU A 139 -9.87 -15.97 1.51
CA GLU A 139 -10.01 -16.96 0.42
C GLU A 139 -10.73 -16.37 -0.80
N ALA A 140 -11.82 -15.62 -0.60
CA ALA A 140 -12.53 -14.96 -1.69
C ALA A 140 -11.66 -13.92 -2.42
N ILE A 141 -10.86 -13.14 -1.67
CA ILE A 141 -9.90 -12.21 -2.25
C ILE A 141 -8.84 -12.96 -3.06
N ALA A 142 -8.29 -14.06 -2.53
CA ALA A 142 -7.30 -14.88 -3.23
C ALA A 142 -7.87 -15.51 -4.52
N GLU A 143 -9.13 -15.96 -4.52
CA GLU A 143 -9.78 -16.45 -5.74
C GLU A 143 -10.00 -15.32 -6.77
N ASN A 144 -10.38 -14.12 -6.31
CA ASN A 144 -10.47 -12.95 -7.18
C ASN A 144 -9.11 -12.56 -7.77
N ASP A 145 -8.03 -12.63 -7.00
CA ASP A 145 -6.66 -12.37 -7.47
C ASP A 145 -6.21 -13.39 -8.53
N LYS A 146 -6.61 -14.67 -8.41
CA LYS A 146 -6.39 -15.66 -9.49
C LYS A 146 -7.13 -15.32 -10.77
N ILE A 147 -8.34 -14.76 -10.68
CA ILE A 147 -9.09 -14.30 -11.86
C ILE A 147 -8.35 -13.13 -12.52
N ILE A 148 -7.87 -12.16 -11.73
CA ILE A 148 -7.05 -11.04 -12.21
C ILE A 148 -5.84 -11.57 -12.96
N GLY A 149 -5.06 -12.47 -12.32
CA GLY A 149 -3.87 -13.07 -12.92
C GLY A 149 -4.14 -13.79 -14.23
N ARG A 150 -5.23 -14.58 -14.30
CA ARG A 150 -5.61 -15.29 -15.53
C ARG A 150 -5.94 -14.34 -16.67
N VAL A 151 -6.74 -13.30 -16.42
CA VAL A 151 -7.13 -12.33 -17.46
C VAL A 151 -5.90 -11.58 -17.96
N THR A 152 -5.03 -11.12 -17.07
CA THR A 152 -3.83 -10.39 -17.48
C THR A 152 -2.84 -11.27 -18.22
N MET A 153 -2.67 -12.52 -17.80
CA MET A 153 -1.80 -13.49 -18.47
C MET A 153 -2.30 -13.78 -19.90
N GLU A 154 -3.59 -14.02 -20.08
CA GLU A 154 -4.19 -14.26 -21.40
C GLU A 154 -3.95 -13.07 -22.36
N LEU A 155 -4.18 -11.84 -21.89
CA LEU A 155 -3.94 -10.64 -22.69
C LEU A 155 -2.46 -10.46 -23.04
N GLN A 156 -1.55 -10.80 -22.10
CA GLN A 156 -0.10 -10.75 -22.34
C GLN A 156 0.34 -11.81 -23.35
N GLU A 157 -0.16 -13.05 -23.25
CA GLU A 157 0.14 -14.14 -24.19
C GLU A 157 -0.35 -13.82 -25.61
N GLN A 158 -1.46 -13.09 -25.73
CA GLN A 158 -1.95 -12.58 -27.02
C GLN A 158 -1.19 -11.35 -27.54
N GLY A 159 -0.18 -10.84 -26.79
CA GLY A 159 0.62 -9.68 -27.17
C GLY A 159 -0.14 -8.36 -27.12
N ILE A 160 -1.19 -8.28 -26.29
CA ILE A 160 -2.06 -7.12 -26.20
C ILE A 160 -1.53 -6.14 -25.15
N HIS A 161 -1.29 -4.90 -25.55
CA HIS A 161 -0.99 -3.82 -24.61
C HIS A 161 -2.28 -3.32 -23.96
N PHE A 162 -2.32 -3.34 -22.63
CA PHE A 162 -3.49 -2.91 -21.87
C PHE A 162 -3.12 -2.04 -20.66
N SER A 163 -4.11 -1.33 -20.15
CA SER A 163 -4.09 -0.64 -18.86
C SER A 163 -5.15 -1.25 -17.96
N VAL A 164 -4.92 -1.21 -16.65
CA VAL A 164 -5.79 -1.84 -15.65
C VAL A 164 -6.33 -0.79 -14.69
N ILE A 165 -7.63 -0.84 -14.43
CA ILE A 165 -8.26 -0.19 -13.28
C ILE A 165 -8.78 -1.30 -12.38
N TYR A 166 -8.39 -1.26 -11.11
CA TYR A 166 -8.90 -2.16 -10.08
C TYR A 166 -9.62 -1.34 -9.01
N THR A 167 -10.91 -1.57 -8.84
CA THR A 167 -11.77 -0.75 -7.97
C THR A 167 -13.01 -1.52 -7.49
N ALA A 168 -13.84 -0.86 -6.69
CA ALA A 168 -15.09 -1.42 -6.19
C ALA A 168 -16.28 -0.47 -6.26
N LEU A 169 -17.49 -1.05 -6.21
CA LEU A 169 -18.75 -0.30 -6.20
C LEU A 169 -18.96 0.51 -4.92
N ARG A 170 -18.42 0.08 -3.78
CA ARG A 170 -18.53 0.77 -2.49
C ARG A 170 -17.32 0.43 -1.60
N PRO A 171 -17.01 1.24 -0.57
CA PRO A 171 -15.97 0.89 0.38
C PRO A 171 -16.35 -0.33 1.22
N SER A 172 -15.39 -1.20 1.53
CA SER A 172 -15.53 -2.28 2.51
C SER A 172 -15.57 -1.74 3.95
N ARG A 173 -14.77 -0.71 4.20
CA ARG A 173 -14.65 0.02 5.47
C ARG A 173 -14.47 1.50 5.17
N ILE A 174 -15.05 2.35 6.02
CA ILE A 174 -14.77 3.78 5.99
C ILE A 174 -13.49 3.95 6.81
N SER A 175 -12.37 4.30 6.15
CA SER A 175 -11.12 4.52 6.84
C SER A 175 -11.30 5.64 7.87
N ARG A 176 -10.99 5.34 9.14
CA ARG A 176 -11.00 6.31 10.25
C ARG A 176 -9.61 6.90 10.52
N ARG A 177 -8.57 6.38 9.85
CA ARG A 177 -7.19 6.87 9.97
C ARG A 177 -6.93 7.82 8.81
N THR A 178 -6.76 9.09 9.14
CA THR A 178 -6.45 10.18 8.21
C THR A 178 -4.97 10.33 7.92
N ASP A 179 -4.12 9.55 8.55
CA ASP A 179 -2.69 9.80 8.49
C ASP A 179 -2.02 8.74 7.62
N VAL A 180 -1.22 9.21 6.67
CA VAL A 180 -0.22 8.48 5.88
C VAL A 180 -0.69 7.98 4.50
N VAL A 181 -1.14 8.88 3.61
CA VAL A 181 -0.95 8.66 2.15
C VAL A 181 -0.75 9.99 1.37
N ALA A 182 0.01 10.95 1.89
CA ALA A 182 0.59 12.03 1.07
C ALA A 182 2.08 12.15 1.35
N GLY A 183 2.83 11.48 0.48
CA GLY A 183 4.28 11.52 0.47
C GLY A 183 4.77 10.56 -0.61
N VAL A 184 4.96 11.10 -1.81
CA VAL A 184 5.88 10.67 -2.87
C VAL A 184 6.42 9.23 -2.75
N ARG A 185 6.07 8.38 -3.73
CA ARG A 185 6.67 7.06 -4.08
C ARG A 185 6.23 5.79 -3.35
N ARG A 186 5.37 5.80 -2.35
CA ARG A 186 4.85 4.52 -1.82
C ARG A 186 3.92 3.86 -2.84
N GLN A 187 4.38 2.75 -3.45
CA GLN A 187 3.52 1.90 -4.26
C GLN A 187 2.57 1.16 -3.30
N LEU A 188 1.29 1.03 -3.67
CA LEU A 188 0.34 0.19 -2.93
C LEU A 188 0.92 -1.22 -2.81
N MET A 189 0.95 -1.77 -1.59
CA MET A 189 1.61 -3.05 -1.30
C MET A 189 3.11 -3.10 -1.65
N ALA A 190 3.81 -1.96 -1.67
CA ALA A 190 5.26 -1.98 -1.59
C ALA A 190 5.65 -2.63 -0.27
N ALA A 191 6.34 -3.76 -0.35
CA ALA A 191 7.27 -4.10 0.73
C ALA A 191 8.31 -2.99 0.74
N GLU A 192 8.51 -2.34 1.88
CA GLU A 192 9.73 -1.55 2.07
C GLU A 192 10.88 -2.50 1.72
N GLU A 193 11.77 -2.10 0.80
CA GLU A 193 13.06 -2.78 0.70
C GLU A 193 13.57 -2.86 2.14
N GLU A 194 13.93 -4.06 2.61
CA GLU A 194 14.52 -4.21 3.93
C GLU A 194 15.72 -3.28 3.99
N ASP A 195 15.50 -2.08 4.52
CA ASP A 195 16.56 -1.15 4.81
C ASP A 195 17.34 -1.92 5.87
N SER A 196 18.49 -2.45 5.46
CA SER A 196 19.39 -3.32 6.26
C SER A 196 19.85 -2.69 7.59
N LEU A 197 19.30 -1.54 7.94
CA LEU A 197 19.54 -0.72 9.11
C LEU A 197 18.26 -0.50 9.95
N SER A 198 17.21 -1.30 9.78
CA SER A 198 16.05 -1.27 10.69
C SER A 198 16.47 -1.83 12.05
N TYR A 199 16.88 -0.93 12.94
CA TYR A 199 17.33 -1.32 14.27
C TYR A 199 16.14 -1.73 15.15
N PRO A 200 16.26 -2.81 15.96
CA PRO A 200 15.22 -3.12 16.92
C PRO A 200 15.11 -2.00 17.98
N PRO A 201 13.90 -1.70 18.49
CA PRO A 201 13.73 -0.73 19.55
C PRO A 201 14.45 -1.18 20.83
N LEU A 202 15.00 -0.23 21.57
CA LEU A 202 15.52 -0.45 22.92
C LEU A 202 14.35 -0.71 23.88
N ASN A 203 14.44 -1.79 24.64
CA ASN A 203 13.42 -2.23 25.57
C ASN A 203 13.86 -2.03 27.03
N VAL A 204 13.12 -1.23 27.79
CA VAL A 204 13.27 -1.15 29.25
C VAL A 204 12.19 -2.00 29.89
N THR A 205 12.59 -2.99 30.68
CA THR A 205 11.69 -3.91 31.37
C THR A 205 11.71 -3.65 32.87
N THR A 206 10.52 -3.68 33.48
CA THR A 206 10.37 -3.67 34.94
C THR A 206 9.65 -4.96 35.33
N GLY A 207 10.41 -5.92 35.86
CA GLY A 207 9.92 -7.27 36.11
C GLY A 207 9.63 -8.02 34.80
N ASN A 208 8.38 -8.47 34.62
CA ASN A 208 7.94 -9.26 33.47
C ASN A 208 7.33 -8.44 32.32
N TYR A 209 7.27 -7.10 32.45
CA TYR A 209 6.62 -6.24 31.46
C TYR A 209 7.62 -5.22 30.90
N THR A 210 7.59 -5.04 29.58
CA THR A 210 8.29 -3.92 28.92
C THR A 210 7.50 -2.64 29.18
N CYS A 211 8.14 -1.66 29.81
CA CYS A 211 7.50 -0.39 30.15
C CYS A 211 7.88 0.75 29.21
N ILE A 212 9.10 0.76 28.67
CA ILE A 212 9.55 1.78 27.70
C ILE A 212 10.05 1.08 26.44
N LEU A 213 9.57 1.55 25.30
CA LEU A 213 10.12 1.23 23.98
C LEU A 213 10.67 2.52 23.39
N PHE A 214 11.98 2.54 23.15
CA PHE A 214 12.66 3.68 22.55
C PHE A 214 13.21 3.28 21.17
N TYR A 215 12.86 4.06 20.14
CA TYR A 215 13.27 3.82 18.76
C TYR A 215 13.64 5.15 18.10
N ALA A 216 14.73 5.14 17.35
CA ALA A 216 15.12 6.23 16.48
C ALA A 216 15.95 5.69 15.30
N SER A 217 15.81 6.32 14.13
CA SER A 217 16.67 6.02 12.97
C SER A 217 18.07 6.62 13.09
N ASN A 218 18.19 7.75 13.80
CA ASN A 218 19.46 8.39 14.12
C ASN A 218 19.39 8.93 15.54
N PHE A 219 20.34 8.54 16.37
CA PHE A 219 20.49 9.03 17.73
C PHE A 219 21.89 9.60 17.93
N SER A 220 22.01 10.92 17.79
CA SER A 220 23.26 11.64 17.94
C SER A 220 23.11 12.85 18.85
N LEU A 221 24.16 13.13 19.62
CA LEU A 221 24.23 14.27 20.52
C LEU A 221 25.33 15.23 20.11
N LYS A 222 25.07 16.52 20.28
CA LYS A 222 26.03 17.57 19.97
C LYS A 222 26.49 18.27 21.24
N ALA A 223 27.69 17.96 21.69
CA ALA A 223 28.32 18.60 22.84
C ALA A 223 29.21 19.78 22.40
N ASN A 224 29.22 20.85 23.20
CA ASN A 224 30.12 21.99 23.06
C ASN A 224 30.17 22.60 21.63
N ARG A 225 29.02 22.65 20.96
CA ARG A 225 28.79 23.21 19.60
C ARG A 225 29.54 22.56 18.43
N SER A 226 30.45 21.61 18.68
CA SER A 226 31.32 21.05 17.64
C SER A 226 31.48 19.53 17.70
N VAL A 227 31.27 18.90 18.87
CA VAL A 227 31.49 17.46 19.04
C VAL A 227 30.17 16.74 18.79
N LEU A 228 30.08 16.03 17.67
CA LEU A 228 28.96 15.15 17.35
C LEU A 228 29.30 13.73 17.84
N ILE A 229 28.44 13.19 18.68
CA ILE A 229 28.54 11.86 19.29
C ILE A 229 27.41 11.05 18.69
N ASP A 230 27.74 10.07 17.86
CA ASP A 230 26.75 9.13 17.32
C ASP A 230 26.59 7.95 18.28
N LEU A 231 25.38 7.80 18.80
CA LEU A 231 24.99 6.76 19.76
C LEU A 231 24.07 5.72 19.12
N THR A 232 23.74 5.85 17.83
CA THR A 232 22.74 5.00 17.15
C THR A 232 23.10 3.52 17.25
N ASN A 233 24.31 3.16 16.82
CA ASN A 233 24.78 1.77 16.88
C ASN A 233 24.94 1.26 18.32
N ALA A 234 25.43 2.13 19.22
CA ALA A 234 25.62 1.76 20.63
C ALA A 234 24.28 1.46 21.33
N THR A 235 23.22 2.14 20.94
CA THR A 235 21.90 2.05 21.56
C THR A 235 21.07 0.92 20.98
N PHE A 236 21.00 0.82 19.64
CA PHE A 236 20.05 -0.08 18.99
C PHE A 236 20.66 -1.34 18.37
N LEU A 237 21.97 -1.37 18.08
CA LEU A 237 22.65 -2.56 17.54
C LEU A 237 23.35 -3.38 18.63
N THR A 238 24.35 -2.78 19.27
CA THR A 238 25.18 -3.49 20.24
C THR A 238 24.58 -3.49 21.64
N GLN A 239 23.55 -2.65 21.87
CA GLN A 239 22.89 -2.45 23.17
C GLN A 239 23.90 -2.24 24.32
N ASN A 240 24.99 -1.54 24.03
CA ASN A 240 26.04 -1.25 25.00
C ASN A 240 25.71 0.04 25.78
N VAL A 241 24.47 0.11 26.26
CA VAL A 241 23.92 1.23 27.03
C VAL A 241 23.37 0.67 28.35
N ASP A 242 23.74 1.33 29.44
CA ASP A 242 23.24 0.98 30.77
C ASP A 242 21.94 1.75 31.02
N ILE A 243 20.86 0.98 31.24
CA ILE A 243 19.50 1.48 31.45
C ILE A 243 19.03 1.28 32.90
N SER A 244 19.92 0.87 33.81
CA SER A 244 19.57 0.50 35.19
C SER A 244 18.98 1.63 36.03
N ALA A 245 19.24 2.89 35.65
CA ALA A 245 18.67 4.07 36.29
C ALA A 245 17.31 4.48 35.70
N SER A 246 16.78 3.73 34.72
CA SER A 246 15.43 3.97 34.19
C SER A 246 14.37 3.53 35.19
N GLU A 247 13.36 4.37 35.37
CA GLU A 247 12.28 4.14 36.33
C GLU A 247 10.93 4.12 35.63
N CYS A 248 10.14 3.10 35.92
CA CYS A 248 8.77 2.96 35.43
C CYS A 248 7.83 2.86 36.63
N SER A 249 6.95 3.85 36.78
CA SER A 249 5.89 3.86 37.78
C SER A 249 4.53 4.13 37.12
N ASP A 250 3.43 3.93 37.85
CA ASP A 250 2.07 4.19 37.33
C ASP A 250 1.81 5.66 36.98
N SER A 251 2.65 6.58 37.47
CA SER A 251 2.44 8.04 37.33
C SER A 251 3.56 8.77 36.59
N ASN A 252 4.80 8.29 36.72
CA ASN A 252 5.98 8.87 36.09
C ASN A 252 6.86 7.77 35.49
N THR A 253 7.39 8.05 34.31
CA THR A 253 8.30 7.15 33.60
C THR A 253 9.51 7.95 33.15
N THR A 254 10.70 7.49 33.54
CA THR A 254 11.98 8.14 33.24
C THR A 254 12.89 7.14 32.55
N LEU A 255 13.36 7.48 31.36
CA LEU A 255 14.39 6.73 30.64
C LEU A 255 15.75 7.37 30.98
N SER A 256 16.67 6.60 31.56
CA SER A 256 18.07 7.00 31.74
C SER A 256 18.95 6.12 30.86
N LEU A 257 19.79 6.75 30.05
CA LEU A 257 20.72 6.09 29.14
C LEU A 257 22.16 6.45 29.49
N LYS A 258 22.90 5.48 30.02
CA LYS A 258 24.29 5.67 30.41
C LYS A 258 25.26 4.94 29.49
N TYR A 259 26.19 5.71 28.92
CA TYR A 259 27.23 5.23 28.02
C TYR A 259 28.60 5.34 28.68
N THR A 260 29.41 4.30 28.51
CA THR A 260 30.82 4.29 28.96
C THR A 260 31.73 4.49 27.76
N ASN A 261 32.66 5.44 27.86
CA ASN A 261 33.59 5.81 26.79
C ASN A 261 32.94 6.00 25.39
N PRO A 262 31.86 6.80 25.24
CA PRO A 262 31.14 6.94 23.97
C PRO A 262 32.01 7.51 22.84
N VAL A 263 32.97 8.37 23.16
CA VAL A 263 33.96 8.93 22.23
C VAL A 263 35.28 9.20 22.96
N ASN A 264 36.37 9.28 22.20
CA ASN A 264 37.68 9.65 22.73
C ASN A 264 37.60 11.00 23.47
N GLY A 265 37.93 10.99 24.77
CA GLY A 265 37.91 12.17 25.63
C GLY A 265 36.66 12.34 26.50
N ILE A 266 35.65 11.48 26.36
CA ILE A 266 34.48 11.43 27.26
C ILE A 266 34.45 10.07 27.92
N SER A 267 34.70 9.99 29.23
CA SER A 267 34.75 8.73 29.97
C SER A 267 33.36 8.15 30.28
N SER A 268 32.36 9.02 30.46
CA SER A 268 30.97 8.62 30.69
C SER A 268 30.02 9.73 30.24
N LEU A 269 28.86 9.33 29.72
CA LEU A 269 27.77 10.20 29.32
C LEU A 269 26.46 9.57 29.80
N GLU A 270 25.62 10.35 30.49
CA GLU A 270 24.31 9.94 30.96
C GLU A 270 23.27 10.96 30.46
N ILE A 271 22.14 10.45 29.94
CA ILE A 271 21.06 11.22 29.33
C ILE A 271 19.76 10.82 30.02
#